data_AF-A0A453PKU3-F1
#
_entry.id   AF-A0A453PKU3-F1
#
_cell.length_a   1.000
_cell.length_b   1.000
_cell.length_c   1.000
_cell.angle_alpha   90.00
_cell.angle_beta   90.00
_cell.angle_gamma   90.00
#
_symmetry.space_group_name_H-M   'P 1'
#
loop_
_entity.id
_entity.type
_entity.pdbx_description
1 polymer ?
#
loop_
_entity_poly.entity_id
_entity_poly.type
_entity_poly.pdbx_seq_one_letter_code
_entity_poly.pdbx_strand_id
1 'polypeptide(L)'
;MQAIEADSHELELDLSSLNTVNTMFAALFSKLGVPIKTTVSATVLEEALNGSVEIAQLHLGKSVCRKVEKQSAHFYSVDITEEEAKLGLVCRVCSTAKSKFKLLYFEPEENGGLSLALQEDSAKTGKVTSAGMFFLGFPVYRFEHNNSAAAAKDPDSAFFKRLDGFQPCEVNELKEGTHYFAVYGDNFFKSATYTLEVVCAEPFSTEKEKLRSVEAKILAKRSELSKFESEYREVLAKFTEMTSRYAQEMQTIDELLNERNA
;
A
#
# COMPACT_ATOMS: atom_id res chain seq x y z
N MET A 1 -3.34 -23.00 -27.40
CA MET A 1 -2.16 -22.11 -27.26
C MET A 1 -2.14 -21.70 -25.80
N GLN A 2 -1.24 -22.29 -25.01
CA GLN A 2 -1.14 -22.02 -23.57
C GLN A 2 -0.69 -20.57 -23.38
N ALA A 3 -1.54 -19.78 -22.71
CA ALA A 3 -1.17 -18.45 -22.24
C ALA A 3 -0.22 -18.66 -21.06
N ILE A 4 1.04 -18.26 -21.24
CA ILE A 4 1.98 -18.09 -20.14
C ILE A 4 1.55 -16.81 -19.44
N GLU A 5 0.84 -16.95 -18.33
CA GLU A 5 0.73 -15.91 -17.32
C GLU A 5 2.15 -15.51 -16.93
N ALA A 6 2.54 -14.30 -17.29
CA ALA A 6 3.79 -13.72 -16.82
C ALA A 6 3.56 -13.35 -15.36
N ASP A 7 3.83 -14.32 -14.47
CA ASP A 7 4.06 -14.05 -13.05
C ASP A 7 5.10 -12.94 -12.96
N SER A 8 4.66 -11.75 -12.58
CA SER A 8 5.55 -10.78 -11.97
C SER A 8 5.99 -11.41 -10.65
N HIS A 9 7.11 -12.13 -10.66
CA HIS A 9 7.72 -12.65 -9.46
C HIS A 9 8.11 -11.46 -8.56
N GLU A 10 7.18 -10.98 -7.73
CA GLU A 10 7.49 -10.23 -6.53
C GLU A 10 8.22 -11.21 -5.61
N LEU A 11 9.55 -11.08 -5.58
CA LEU A 11 10.38 -11.85 -4.66
C LEU A 11 10.15 -11.28 -3.25
N GLU A 12 9.27 -11.91 -2.48
CA GLU A 12 9.16 -11.65 -1.05
C GLU A 12 10.35 -12.32 -0.34
N LEU A 13 11.15 -11.50 0.35
CA LEU A 13 12.30 -11.99 1.10
C LEU A 13 12.02 -11.90 2.60
N ASP A 14 12.04 -13.06 3.26
CA ASP A 14 12.12 -13.11 4.71
C ASP A 14 13.53 -12.73 5.19
N LEU A 15 13.58 -11.67 5.98
CA LEU A 15 14.81 -11.10 6.45
C LEU A 15 15.52 -12.02 7.46
N SER A 16 14.81 -12.83 8.24
CA SER A 16 15.43 -13.76 9.20
C SER A 16 16.20 -14.90 8.54
N SER A 17 15.87 -15.27 7.30
CA SER A 17 16.48 -16.40 6.58
C SER A 17 17.82 -16.07 5.88
N LEU A 18 18.36 -14.87 6.09
CA LEU A 18 19.45 -14.33 5.29
C LEU A 18 20.85 -14.81 5.72
N ASN A 19 21.43 -15.72 4.94
CA ASN A 19 22.88 -15.91 4.87
C ASN A 19 23.59 -14.74 4.14
N THR A 20 24.92 -14.63 4.30
CA THR A 20 25.78 -13.61 3.65
C THR A 20 25.55 -13.50 2.13
N VAL A 21 25.23 -14.63 1.48
CA VAL A 21 24.98 -14.72 0.03
C VAL A 21 23.64 -14.05 -0.34
N ASN A 22 22.55 -14.32 0.36
CA ASN A 22 21.23 -13.72 0.07
C ASN A 22 21.22 -12.21 0.32
N THR A 23 22.02 -11.76 1.29
CA THR A 23 22.22 -10.33 1.58
C THR A 23 22.94 -9.60 0.44
N MET A 24 23.91 -10.25 -0.23
CA MET A 24 24.55 -9.71 -1.44
C MET A 24 23.58 -9.67 -2.63
N PHE A 25 22.75 -10.69 -2.80
CA PHE A 25 21.69 -10.69 -3.83
C PHE A 25 20.69 -9.55 -3.61
N ALA A 26 20.18 -9.37 -2.39
CA ALA A 26 19.26 -8.27 -2.08
C ALA A 26 19.88 -6.89 -2.35
N ALA A 27 21.17 -6.71 -2.05
CA ALA A 27 21.90 -5.48 -2.35
C ALA A 27 22.08 -5.24 -3.86
N LEU A 28 22.27 -6.31 -4.65
CA LEU A 28 22.37 -6.24 -6.11
C LEU A 28 21.01 -5.86 -6.74
N PHE A 29 19.93 -6.51 -6.34
CA PHE A 29 18.58 -6.19 -6.81
C PHE A 29 18.13 -4.78 -6.41
N SER A 30 18.43 -4.35 -5.18
CA SER A 30 18.17 -2.98 -4.74
C SER A 30 18.97 -1.95 -5.54
N LYS A 31 20.18 -2.28 -6.01
CA LYS A 31 20.97 -1.40 -6.90
C LYS A 31 20.45 -1.38 -8.34
N LEU A 32 19.78 -2.45 -8.78
CA LEU A 32 19.12 -2.54 -10.08
C LEU A 32 17.73 -1.88 -10.10
N GLY A 33 17.29 -1.31 -8.98
CA GLY A 33 16.01 -0.60 -8.88
C GLY A 33 14.79 -1.52 -8.81
N VAL A 34 15.00 -2.83 -8.62
CA VAL A 34 13.91 -3.78 -8.40
C VAL A 34 13.43 -3.65 -6.96
N PRO A 35 12.14 -3.30 -6.71
CA PRO A 35 11.61 -3.28 -5.35
C PRO A 35 11.57 -4.71 -4.80
N ILE A 36 12.28 -4.94 -3.70
CA ILE A 36 12.19 -6.17 -2.92
C ILE A 36 11.20 -5.90 -1.80
N LYS A 37 10.09 -6.63 -1.80
CA LYS A 37 9.15 -6.63 -0.69
C LYS A 37 9.75 -7.45 0.45
N THR A 38 9.86 -6.85 1.63
CA THR A 38 10.42 -7.47 2.83
C THR A 38 9.30 -7.79 3.82
N THR A 39 9.41 -8.92 4.50
CA THR A 39 8.48 -9.32 5.56
C THR A 39 9.05 -9.01 6.95
N VAL A 40 8.18 -8.90 7.94
CA VAL A 40 8.59 -8.91 9.36
C VAL A 40 9.11 -10.29 9.69
N SER A 41 10.22 -10.38 10.43
CA SER A 41 10.83 -11.66 10.77
C SER A 41 9.90 -12.55 11.60
N ALA A 42 9.89 -13.84 11.31
CA ALA A 42 9.07 -14.81 12.03
C ALA A 42 9.36 -14.80 13.53
N THR A 43 10.62 -14.65 13.92
CA THR A 43 11.02 -14.58 15.33
C THR A 43 10.36 -13.42 16.07
N VAL A 44 10.30 -12.22 15.48
CA VAL A 44 9.64 -11.07 16.12
C VAL A 44 8.14 -11.31 16.28
N LEU A 45 7.51 -11.95 15.28
CA LEU A 45 6.08 -12.28 15.33
C LEU A 45 5.79 -13.37 16.36
N GLU A 46 6.63 -14.40 16.45
CA GLU A 46 6.51 -15.47 17.44
C GLU A 46 6.72 -14.95 18.88
N GLU A 47 7.72 -14.08 19.10
CA GLU A 47 7.93 -13.45 20.40
C GLU A 47 6.73 -12.60 20.82
N ALA A 48 6.15 -11.83 19.89
CA ALA A 48 4.95 -11.04 20.14
C ALA A 48 3.76 -11.95 20.48
N LEU A 49 3.52 -12.99 19.69
CA LEU A 49 2.42 -13.94 19.87
C LEU A 49 2.52 -14.74 21.18
N ASN A 50 3.73 -14.95 21.68
CA ASN A 50 3.98 -15.62 22.97
C ASN A 50 4.00 -14.65 24.16
N GLY A 51 3.78 -13.36 23.95
CA GLY A 51 3.81 -12.34 25.01
C GLY A 51 5.20 -12.12 25.62
N SER A 52 6.27 -12.46 24.89
CA SER A 52 7.65 -12.39 25.38
C SER A 52 8.37 -11.10 24.96
N VAL A 53 7.63 -10.09 24.51
CA VAL A 53 8.17 -8.79 24.08
C VAL A 53 8.08 -7.75 25.18
N GLU A 54 9.08 -6.86 25.26
CA GLU A 54 9.00 -5.70 26.14
C GLU A 54 8.14 -4.60 25.50
N ILE A 55 7.10 -4.17 26.22
CA ILE A 55 6.14 -3.16 25.75
C ILE A 55 6.35 -1.86 26.54
N ALA A 56 6.66 -0.78 25.83
CA ALA A 56 6.82 0.55 26.42
C ALA A 56 5.53 1.38 26.32
N GLN A 57 5.08 1.96 27.43
CA GLN A 57 3.91 2.84 27.42
C GLN A 57 4.17 4.15 26.66
N LEU A 58 3.25 4.51 25.77
CA LEU A 58 3.15 5.81 25.13
C LEU A 58 2.07 6.66 25.79
N HIS A 59 2.22 7.97 25.65
CA HIS A 59 1.18 8.94 25.98
C HIS A 59 0.81 9.70 24.72
N LEU A 60 -0.49 9.91 24.52
CA LEU A 60 -1.00 10.65 23.37
C LEU A 60 -0.38 12.06 23.31
N GLY A 61 -0.01 12.49 22.11
CA GLY A 61 0.65 13.78 21.86
C GLY A 61 2.13 13.85 22.25
N LYS A 62 2.72 12.78 22.81
CA LYS A 62 4.14 12.74 23.12
C LYS A 62 4.90 11.91 22.09
N SER A 63 5.94 12.52 21.53
CA SER A 63 6.85 11.85 20.61
C SER A 63 7.93 11.06 21.35
N VAL A 64 8.31 9.91 20.81
CA VAL A 64 9.44 9.09 21.27
C VAL A 64 10.43 8.93 20.13
N CYS A 65 11.69 9.32 20.37
CA CYS A 65 12.79 9.11 19.42
C CYS A 65 13.64 7.94 19.89
N ARG A 66 13.79 6.92 19.05
CA ARG A 66 14.59 5.71 19.35
C ARG A 66 15.31 5.21 18.11
N LYS A 67 16.18 4.24 18.34
CA LYS A 67 16.93 3.51 17.31
C LYS A 67 16.68 2.03 17.51
N VAL A 68 15.97 1.41 16.59
CA VAL A 68 15.72 -0.04 16.59
C VAL A 68 16.79 -0.74 15.76
N GLU A 69 17.28 -1.87 16.25
CA GLU A 69 18.24 -2.68 15.50
C GLU A 69 17.57 -3.32 14.27
N LYS A 70 18.40 -3.77 13.33
CA LYS A 70 17.91 -4.44 12.12
C LYS A 70 17.13 -5.70 12.50
N GLN A 71 16.02 -5.96 11.79
CA GLN A 71 15.18 -7.14 11.97
C GLN A 71 14.66 -7.35 13.41
N SER A 72 14.58 -6.27 14.18
CA SER A 72 14.02 -6.22 15.52
C SER A 72 12.91 -5.18 15.57
N ALA A 73 12.08 -5.23 16.61
CA ALA A 73 10.99 -4.30 16.81
C ALA A 73 11.00 -3.74 18.24
N HIS A 74 10.63 -2.47 18.37
CA HIS A 74 10.24 -1.90 19.66
C HIS A 74 8.73 -1.87 19.74
N PHE A 75 8.17 -2.48 20.79
CA PHE A 75 6.74 -2.54 21.04
C PHE A 75 6.28 -1.45 21.99
N TYR A 76 5.06 -1.00 21.77
CA TYR A 76 4.46 0.12 22.45
C TYR A 76 3.00 -0.13 22.75
N SER A 77 2.55 0.29 23.93
CA SER A 77 1.14 0.35 24.30
C SER A 77 0.68 1.80 24.37
N VAL A 78 -0.57 2.05 24.04
CA VAL A 78 -1.23 3.34 24.25
C VAL A 78 -2.64 3.09 24.76
N ASP A 79 -3.02 3.78 25.83
CA ASP A 79 -4.39 3.73 26.35
C ASP A 79 -5.22 4.83 25.71
N ILE A 80 -6.44 4.45 25.32
CA ILE A 80 -7.38 5.29 24.58
C ILE A 80 -8.70 5.29 25.35
N THR A 81 -9.23 6.47 25.62
CA THR A 81 -10.56 6.66 26.22
C THR A 81 -11.68 6.54 25.19
N GLU A 82 -12.92 6.36 25.63
CA GLU A 82 -14.10 6.36 24.75
C GLU A 82 -14.20 7.64 23.89
N GLU A 83 -13.84 8.79 24.47
CA GLU A 83 -13.87 10.08 23.78
C GLU A 83 -12.81 10.15 22.68
N GLU A 84 -11.57 9.75 22.99
CA GLU A 84 -10.47 9.70 22.01
C GLU A 84 -10.75 8.70 20.88
N ALA A 85 -11.33 7.54 21.20
CA ALA A 85 -11.76 6.56 20.22
C ALA A 85 -12.77 7.15 19.21
N LYS A 86 -13.75 7.93 19.70
CA LYS A 86 -14.75 8.62 18.84
C LYS A 86 -14.13 9.71 17.98
N LEU A 87 -13.16 10.45 18.52
CA LEU A 87 -12.47 11.52 17.79
C LEU A 87 -11.56 10.94 16.70
N GLY A 88 -10.99 9.77 16.98
CA GLY A 88 -10.08 9.02 16.12
C GLY A 88 -8.62 9.21 16.55
N LEU A 89 -7.73 8.37 16.01
CA LEU A 89 -6.31 8.40 16.30
C LEU A 89 -5.44 8.34 15.05
N VAL A 90 -4.27 8.94 15.17
CA VAL A 90 -3.21 8.87 14.16
C VAL A 90 -1.93 8.38 14.82
N CYS A 91 -1.42 7.25 14.37
CA CYS A 91 -0.10 6.75 14.72
C CYS A 91 0.85 7.07 13.58
N ARG A 92 1.88 7.89 13.84
CA ARG A 92 2.81 8.37 12.82
C ARG A 92 4.25 8.10 13.23
N VAL A 93 5.03 7.64 12.27
CA VAL A 93 6.47 7.42 12.42
C VAL A 93 7.21 8.15 11.33
N CYS A 94 8.28 8.86 11.67
CA CYS A 94 9.17 9.47 10.70
C CYS A 94 10.65 9.25 11.02
N SER A 95 11.51 9.34 10.00
CA SER A 95 12.95 9.28 10.15
C SER A 95 13.64 10.35 9.30
N THR A 96 14.32 11.28 9.97
CA THR A 96 15.18 12.29 9.30
C THR A 96 16.45 11.66 8.72
N ALA A 97 16.87 10.52 9.26
CA ALA A 97 17.96 9.70 8.73
C ALA A 97 17.55 8.89 7.47
N LYS A 98 16.29 9.01 7.03
CA LYS A 98 15.72 8.24 5.91
C LYS A 98 15.86 6.72 6.13
N SER A 99 15.69 6.28 7.38
CA SER A 99 15.72 4.87 7.73
C SER A 99 14.58 4.12 7.05
N LYS A 100 14.81 2.85 6.71
CA LYS A 100 13.73 1.93 6.33
C LYS A 100 13.21 1.25 7.59
N PHE A 101 11.89 1.29 7.78
CA PHE A 101 11.21 0.67 8.90
C PHE A 101 9.79 0.26 8.48
N LYS A 102 9.14 -0.56 9.30
CA LYS A 102 7.69 -0.81 9.20
C LYS A 102 7.00 -0.33 10.46
N LEU A 103 5.82 0.27 10.29
CA LEU A 103 4.89 0.54 11.39
C LEU A 103 3.91 -0.64 11.45
N LEU A 104 3.78 -1.24 12.62
CA LEU A 104 2.96 -2.42 12.87
C LEU A 104 1.89 -2.10 13.91
N TYR A 105 0.70 -2.67 13.75
CA TYR A 105 -0.37 -2.65 14.74
C TYR A 105 -0.76 -4.08 15.08
N PHE A 106 -0.96 -4.35 16.37
CA PHE A 106 -1.25 -5.67 16.89
C PHE A 106 -2.57 -5.68 17.68
N GLU A 107 -3.27 -6.81 17.61
CA GLU A 107 -4.43 -7.10 18.45
C GLU A 107 -4.01 -8.06 19.59
N PRO A 108 -4.58 -7.90 20.80
CA PRO A 108 -4.30 -8.79 21.91
C PRO A 108 -4.95 -10.16 21.70
N GLU A 109 -4.21 -11.21 22.03
CA GLU A 109 -4.67 -12.60 22.02
C GLU A 109 -5.07 -13.06 23.43
N GLU A 110 -5.91 -14.09 23.53
CA GLU A 110 -6.38 -14.62 24.82
C GLU A 110 -5.24 -15.14 25.72
N ASN A 111 -4.13 -15.57 25.13
CA ASN A 111 -2.94 -16.04 25.82
C ASN A 111 -2.06 -14.91 26.39
N GLY A 112 -2.45 -13.63 26.21
CA GLY A 112 -1.67 -12.46 26.58
C GLY A 112 -0.61 -12.06 25.57
N GLY A 113 -0.56 -12.73 24.43
CA GLY A 113 0.28 -12.37 23.28
C GLY A 113 -0.36 -11.33 22.37
N LEU A 114 0.32 -11.05 21.26
CA LEU A 114 -0.06 -10.05 20.27
C LEU A 114 -0.02 -10.67 18.86
N SER A 115 -1.12 -10.56 18.10
CA SER A 115 -1.18 -10.95 16.69
C SER A 115 -1.11 -9.74 15.77
N LEU A 116 -0.36 -9.85 14.68
CA LEU A 116 -0.18 -8.74 13.73
C LEU A 116 -1.48 -8.52 12.95
N ALA A 117 -2.05 -7.32 13.06
CA ALA A 117 -3.30 -6.95 12.40
C ALA A 117 -3.08 -5.98 11.23
N LEU A 118 -2.16 -5.02 11.35
CA LEU A 118 -1.79 -4.13 10.23
C LEU A 118 -0.29 -3.92 10.12
N GLN A 119 0.16 -3.67 8.89
CA GLN A 119 1.52 -3.28 8.54
C GLN A 119 1.50 -2.12 7.54
N GLU A 120 2.39 -1.14 7.75
CA GLU A 120 2.66 -0.05 6.81
C GLU A 120 4.18 0.11 6.62
N ASP A 121 4.62 0.08 5.36
CA ASP A 121 6.02 0.27 5.00
C ASP A 121 6.42 1.76 5.04
N SER A 122 7.63 2.06 5.52
CA SER A 122 8.14 3.44 5.44
C SER A 122 8.35 3.86 3.99
N ALA A 123 7.74 4.97 3.59
CA ALA A 123 7.90 5.58 2.28
C ALA A 123 8.70 6.88 2.37
N LYS A 124 9.37 7.27 1.28
CA LYS A 124 10.08 8.55 1.21
C LYS A 124 9.08 9.70 1.05
N THR A 125 9.06 10.60 2.03
CA THR A 125 8.20 11.79 2.04
C THR A 125 9.05 13.04 2.17
N GLY A 126 9.31 13.70 1.04
CA GLY A 126 10.18 14.87 0.98
C GLY A 126 11.62 14.55 1.41
N LYS A 127 12.04 15.11 2.55
CA LYS A 127 13.39 14.94 3.12
C LYS A 127 13.51 13.80 4.13
N VAL A 128 12.39 13.19 4.54
CA VAL A 128 12.33 12.12 5.54
C VAL A 128 11.79 10.83 4.93
N THR A 129 11.84 9.73 5.68
CA THR A 129 10.95 8.58 5.45
C THR A 129 9.84 8.59 6.51
N SER A 130 8.65 8.11 6.16
CA SER A 130 7.49 8.11 7.05
C SER A 130 6.57 6.92 6.80
N ALA A 131 5.89 6.46 7.84
CA ALA A 131 4.72 5.58 7.77
C ALA A 131 3.63 6.12 8.72
N GLY A 132 2.36 5.83 8.44
CA GLY A 132 1.27 6.27 9.29
C GLY A 132 0.04 5.38 9.19
N MET A 133 -0.61 5.17 10.32
CA MET A 133 -1.89 4.49 10.43
C MET A 133 -2.93 5.48 10.96
N PHE A 134 -4.10 5.50 10.32
CA PHE A 134 -5.15 6.51 10.54
C PHE A 134 -6.46 5.80 10.90
N PHE A 135 -6.88 5.95 12.16
CA PHE A 135 -8.10 5.35 12.71
C PHE A 135 -9.12 6.48 12.95
N LEU A 136 -9.85 6.89 11.92
CA LEU A 136 -10.53 8.19 11.89
C LEU A 136 -12.05 8.15 12.17
N GLY A 137 -12.65 6.98 12.40
CA GLY A 137 -14.11 6.88 12.58
C GLY A 137 -14.89 6.81 11.27
N PHE A 138 -14.23 6.45 10.17
CA PHE A 138 -14.82 6.22 8.85
C PHE A 138 -13.82 5.48 7.95
N PRO A 139 -14.27 4.85 6.85
CA PRO A 139 -13.38 4.17 5.92
C PRO A 139 -12.34 5.11 5.31
N VAL A 140 -11.06 4.84 5.61
CA VAL A 140 -9.90 5.47 4.98
C VAL A 140 -9.39 4.54 3.88
N TYR A 141 -8.84 5.08 2.80
CA TYR A 141 -8.40 4.31 1.64
C TYR A 141 -6.90 4.45 1.41
N ARG A 142 -6.23 3.31 1.15
CA ARG A 142 -4.87 3.29 0.62
C ARG A 142 -4.93 3.34 -0.91
N PHE A 143 -3.98 4.05 -1.51
CA PHE A 143 -3.83 4.08 -2.95
C PHE A 143 -2.52 3.41 -3.36
N GLU A 144 -2.61 2.13 -3.71
CA GLU A 144 -1.48 1.40 -4.27
C GLU A 144 -1.31 1.81 -5.73
N HIS A 145 -0.14 2.37 -6.06
CA HIS A 145 0.14 2.73 -7.44
C HIS A 145 0.48 1.46 -8.22
N ASN A 146 -0.49 0.94 -8.98
CA ASN A 146 -0.26 -0.13 -9.94
C ASN A 146 0.60 0.39 -11.11
N ASN A 147 1.91 0.56 -10.87
CA ASN A 147 2.91 0.76 -11.91
C ASN A 147 3.17 -0.58 -12.61
N SER A 148 2.14 -1.11 -13.29
CA SER A 148 2.34 -2.27 -14.14
C SER A 148 3.04 -1.82 -15.42
N ALA A 149 4.13 -2.48 -15.79
CA ALA A 149 4.72 -2.38 -17.13
C ALA A 149 3.70 -2.77 -18.24
N ALA A 150 2.56 -3.35 -17.87
CA ALA A 150 1.42 -3.64 -18.73
C ALA A 150 0.69 -2.38 -19.24
N ALA A 151 0.81 -1.23 -18.58
CA ALA A 151 0.23 0.04 -19.06
C ALA A 151 0.79 0.47 -20.43
N ALA A 152 1.98 -0.01 -20.82
CA ALA A 152 2.57 0.26 -22.13
C ALA A 152 1.91 -0.53 -23.28
N LYS A 153 1.12 -1.58 -22.99
CA LYS A 153 0.49 -2.44 -24.00
C LYS A 153 -0.95 -2.02 -24.34
N ASP A 154 -1.66 -1.39 -23.39
CA ASP A 154 -3.02 -0.87 -23.58
C ASP A 154 -3.19 0.44 -22.79
N PRO A 155 -2.98 1.62 -23.43
CA PRO A 155 -3.09 2.91 -22.76
C PRO A 155 -4.53 3.21 -22.29
N ASP A 156 -5.55 2.67 -22.95
CA ASP A 156 -6.94 2.84 -22.54
C ASP A 156 -7.21 2.05 -21.27
N SER A 157 -6.78 0.78 -21.20
CA SER A 157 -6.89 0.01 -19.95
C SER A 157 -6.11 0.67 -18.81
N ALA A 158 -4.97 1.30 -19.07
CA ALA A 158 -4.22 2.02 -18.03
C ALA A 158 -5.01 3.21 -17.48
N PHE A 159 -5.72 3.94 -18.36
CA PHE A 159 -6.60 5.03 -17.96
C PHE A 159 -7.79 4.55 -17.13
N PHE A 160 -8.52 3.53 -17.59
CA PHE A 160 -9.73 3.04 -16.92
C PHE A 160 -9.43 2.36 -15.57
N LYS A 161 -8.29 1.69 -15.43
CA LYS A 161 -7.87 1.02 -14.18
C LYS A 161 -7.10 1.92 -13.23
N ARG A 162 -6.99 3.22 -13.52
CA ARG A 162 -6.17 4.17 -12.73
C ARG A 162 -6.60 4.27 -11.26
N LEU A 163 -7.87 3.96 -10.96
CA LEU A 163 -8.41 4.01 -9.59
C LEU A 163 -8.58 2.62 -8.95
N ASP A 164 -8.16 1.53 -9.60
CA ASP A 164 -8.33 0.17 -9.07
C ASP A 164 -7.49 -0.10 -7.83
N GLY A 165 -6.35 0.58 -7.70
CA GLY A 165 -5.49 0.54 -6.52
C GLY A 165 -6.04 1.29 -5.30
N PHE A 166 -7.20 1.95 -5.43
CA PHE A 166 -7.86 2.64 -4.33
C PHE A 166 -8.69 1.65 -3.50
N GLN A 167 -8.08 1.12 -2.45
CA GLN A 167 -8.62 0.04 -1.60
C GLN A 167 -8.85 0.54 -0.18
N PRO A 168 -9.94 0.10 0.49
CA PRO A 168 -10.19 0.48 1.88
C PRO A 168 -9.11 -0.12 2.79
N CYS A 169 -8.69 0.64 3.81
CA CYS A 169 -7.88 0.12 4.90
C CYS A 169 -8.71 -0.87 5.74
N GLU A 170 -8.08 -1.99 6.13
CA GLU A 170 -8.75 -3.08 6.86
C GLU A 170 -9.25 -2.64 8.24
N VAL A 171 -8.46 -1.84 8.96
CA VAL A 171 -8.84 -1.24 10.23
C VAL A 171 -8.82 0.28 10.10
N ASN A 172 -9.93 0.90 10.44
CA ASN A 172 -10.15 2.35 10.30
C ASN A 172 -10.69 2.99 11.59
N GLU A 173 -10.88 2.20 12.65
CA GLU A 173 -11.40 2.59 13.94
C GLU A 173 -10.74 1.78 15.05
N LEU A 174 -10.51 2.42 16.20
CA LEU A 174 -10.06 1.78 17.44
C LEU A 174 -11.13 1.98 18.51
N LYS A 175 -11.27 0.99 19.40
CA LYS A 175 -12.16 1.11 20.56
C LYS A 175 -11.44 1.81 21.72
N GLU A 176 -12.16 2.07 22.80
CA GLU A 176 -11.49 2.39 24.06
C GLU A 176 -10.69 1.17 24.56
N GLY A 177 -9.61 1.44 25.27
CA GLY A 177 -8.72 0.43 25.84
C GLY A 177 -7.27 0.59 25.41
N THR A 178 -6.49 -0.45 25.66
CA THR A 178 -5.06 -0.49 25.36
C THR A 178 -4.83 -1.02 23.95
N HIS A 179 -4.05 -0.29 23.16
CA HIS A 179 -3.69 -0.64 21.79
C HIS A 179 -2.19 -0.77 21.62
N TYR A 180 -1.77 -1.67 20.73
CA TYR A 180 -0.37 -2.07 20.60
C TYR A 180 0.19 -1.74 19.22
N PHE A 181 1.31 -1.03 19.22
CA PHE A 181 2.05 -0.65 18.02
C PHE A 181 3.49 -1.11 18.11
N ALA A 182 4.14 -1.32 16.97
CA ALA A 182 5.57 -1.54 16.94
C ALA A 182 6.25 -0.83 15.78
N VAL A 183 7.52 -0.49 15.97
CA VAL A 183 8.40 -0.02 14.90
C VAL A 183 9.47 -1.05 14.63
N TYR A 184 9.42 -1.66 13.44
CA TYR A 184 10.34 -2.71 13.02
C TYR A 184 11.46 -2.16 12.13
N GLY A 185 12.71 -2.56 12.42
CA GLY A 185 13.90 -2.18 11.66
C GLY A 185 14.02 -2.91 10.33
N ASP A 186 13.41 -2.37 9.28
CA ASP A 186 13.27 -2.99 7.95
C ASP A 186 14.47 -2.78 7.03
N ASN A 187 15.66 -3.16 7.50
CA ASN A 187 16.89 -2.97 6.75
C ASN A 187 17.85 -4.16 6.95
N PHE A 188 18.56 -4.51 5.88
CA PHE A 188 19.51 -5.63 5.86
C PHE A 188 20.80 -5.35 6.68
N PHE A 189 21.21 -4.07 6.76
CA PHE A 189 22.55 -3.72 7.24
C PHE A 189 22.58 -2.68 8.35
N LYS A 190 21.56 -1.83 8.44
CA LYS A 190 21.56 -0.66 9.34
C LYS A 190 20.37 -0.68 10.27
N SER A 191 20.59 -0.38 11.53
CA SER A 191 19.54 0.04 12.46
C SER A 191 18.69 1.18 11.90
N ALA A 192 17.44 1.28 12.31
CA ALA A 192 16.54 2.37 11.96
C ALA A 192 16.37 3.36 13.11
N THR A 193 16.74 4.61 12.90
CA THR A 193 16.39 5.71 13.82
C THR A 193 15.04 6.27 13.43
N TYR A 194 14.13 6.45 14.38
CA TYR A 194 12.78 6.95 14.11
C TYR A 194 12.26 7.82 15.27
N THR A 195 11.27 8.65 14.94
CA THR A 195 10.40 9.33 15.89
C THR A 195 8.98 8.80 15.70
N LEU A 196 8.42 8.22 16.76
CA LEU A 196 7.04 7.72 16.82
C LEU A 196 6.19 8.67 17.65
N GLU A 197 4.95 8.88 17.22
CA GLU A 197 3.96 9.64 17.96
C GLU A 197 2.57 9.08 17.68
N VAL A 198 1.76 8.95 18.73
CA VAL A 198 0.32 8.65 18.62
C VAL A 198 -0.43 9.89 19.08
N VAL A 199 -1.38 10.37 18.28
CA VAL A 199 -2.16 11.58 18.59
C VAL A 199 -3.65 11.33 18.43
N CYS A 200 -4.45 11.98 19.29
CA CYS A 200 -5.87 12.12 19.06
C CYS A 200 -6.10 12.97 17.79
N ALA A 201 -7.08 12.60 16.98
CA ALA A 201 -7.40 13.24 15.72
C ALA A 201 -8.23 14.53 15.87
N GLU A 202 -8.65 14.87 17.09
CA GLU A 202 -9.44 16.08 17.41
C GLU A 202 -8.90 17.36 16.75
N PRO A 203 -7.58 17.67 16.80
CA PRO A 203 -7.04 18.90 16.22
C PRO A 203 -7.14 18.96 14.69
N PHE A 204 -7.44 17.84 14.03
CA PHE A 204 -7.46 17.68 12.58
C PHE A 204 -8.89 17.51 12.02
N SER A 205 -9.90 18.00 12.73
CA SER A 205 -11.32 17.84 12.34
C SER A 205 -11.63 18.36 10.93
N THR A 206 -11.02 19.48 10.52
CA THR A 206 -11.22 20.06 9.18
C THR A 206 -10.57 19.18 8.09
N GLU A 207 -9.33 18.73 8.33
CA GLU A 207 -8.61 17.82 7.45
C GLU A 207 -9.34 16.47 7.33
N LYS A 208 -9.94 16.00 8.43
CA LYS A 208 -10.72 14.77 8.51
C LYS A 208 -11.96 14.82 7.61
N GLU A 209 -12.76 15.87 7.71
CA GLU A 209 -13.93 16.03 6.84
C GLU A 209 -13.54 16.26 5.38
N LYS A 210 -12.44 16.97 5.13
CA LYS A 210 -11.90 17.14 3.77
C LYS A 210 -11.47 15.80 3.18
N LEU A 211 -10.75 14.97 3.95
CA LEU A 211 -10.32 13.64 3.52
C LEU A 211 -11.54 12.78 3.18
N ARG A 212 -12.51 12.67 4.10
CA ARG A 212 -13.76 11.94 3.89
C ARG A 212 -14.49 12.39 2.62
N SER A 213 -14.58 13.70 2.39
CA SER A 213 -15.22 14.27 1.19
C SER A 213 -14.47 13.90 -0.09
N VAL A 214 -13.13 13.95 -0.08
CA VAL A 214 -12.30 13.61 -1.24
C VAL A 214 -12.37 12.11 -1.54
N GLU A 215 -12.28 11.25 -0.53
CA GLU A 215 -12.39 9.80 -0.70
C GLU A 215 -13.75 9.41 -1.30
N ALA A 216 -14.84 10.00 -0.80
CA ALA A 216 -16.18 9.80 -1.38
C ALA A 216 -16.25 10.21 -2.86
N LYS A 217 -15.60 11.32 -3.25
CA LYS A 217 -15.52 11.75 -4.65
C LYS A 217 -14.69 10.80 -5.51
N ILE A 218 -13.61 10.25 -4.97
CA ILE A 218 -12.78 9.26 -5.68
C ILE A 218 -13.58 7.98 -5.93
N LEU A 219 -14.35 7.50 -4.94
CA LEU A 219 -15.22 6.33 -5.10
C LEU A 219 -16.32 6.54 -6.14
N ALA A 220 -16.98 7.71 -6.09
CA ALA A 220 -17.95 8.08 -7.12
C ALA A 220 -17.29 8.09 -8.51
N LYS A 221 -16.09 8.67 -8.61
CA LYS A 221 -15.36 8.73 -9.88
C LYS A 221 -14.92 7.36 -10.39
N ARG A 222 -14.54 6.44 -9.51
CA ARG A 222 -14.22 5.04 -9.86
C ARG A 222 -15.44 4.33 -10.44
N SER A 223 -16.62 4.52 -9.85
CA SER A 223 -17.88 3.98 -10.39
C SER A 223 -18.24 4.57 -11.76
N GLU A 224 -18.11 5.89 -11.93
CA GLU A 224 -18.29 6.55 -13.23
C GLU A 224 -17.32 6.02 -14.28
N LEU A 225 -16.05 5.82 -13.92
CA LEU A 225 -15.00 5.37 -14.83
C LEU A 225 -15.26 3.96 -15.33
N SER A 226 -15.75 3.07 -14.47
CA SER A 226 -16.14 1.70 -14.85
C SER A 226 -17.32 1.66 -15.83
N LYS A 227 -18.32 2.54 -15.65
CA LYS A 227 -19.42 2.70 -16.61
C LYS A 227 -18.92 3.24 -17.95
N PHE A 228 -18.08 4.28 -17.89
CA PHE A 228 -17.49 4.88 -19.07
C PHE A 228 -16.63 3.89 -19.86
N GLU A 229 -15.87 3.01 -19.18
CA GLU A 229 -15.09 1.95 -19.84
C GLU A 229 -15.98 1.05 -20.71
N SER A 230 -17.13 0.65 -20.16
CA SER A 230 -18.07 -0.24 -20.85
C SER A 230 -18.61 0.41 -22.13
N GLU A 231 -19.07 1.67 -22.04
CA GLU A 231 -19.55 2.44 -23.18
C GLU A 231 -18.45 2.69 -24.22
N TYR A 232 -17.25 3.04 -23.76
CA TYR A 232 -16.09 3.27 -24.61
C TYR A 232 -15.72 2.03 -25.41
N ARG A 233 -15.64 0.86 -24.76
CA ARG A 233 -15.29 -0.42 -25.42
C ARG A 233 -16.35 -0.82 -26.45
N GLU A 234 -17.64 -0.57 -26.18
CA GLU A 234 -18.71 -0.82 -27.14
C GLU A 234 -18.59 0.05 -28.40
N VAL A 235 -18.37 1.36 -28.22
CA VAL A 235 -18.20 2.29 -29.34
C VAL A 235 -16.94 1.97 -30.14
N LEU A 236 -15.84 1.64 -29.45
CA LEU A 236 -14.59 1.28 -30.10
C LEU A 236 -14.76 0.02 -30.97
N ALA A 237 -15.45 -1.01 -30.47
CA ALA A 237 -15.73 -2.21 -31.25
C ALA A 237 -16.52 -1.91 -32.53
N LYS A 238 -17.58 -1.09 -32.43
CA LYS A 238 -18.39 -0.66 -33.59
C LYS A 238 -17.56 0.15 -34.59
N PHE A 239 -16.71 1.04 -34.10
CA PHE A 239 -15.82 1.83 -34.95
C PHE A 239 -14.83 0.93 -35.69
N THR A 240 -14.17 -0.01 -34.99
CA THR A 240 -13.24 -0.97 -35.60
C THR A 240 -13.92 -1.84 -36.67
N GLU A 241 -15.13 -2.32 -36.40
CA GLU A 241 -15.93 -3.07 -37.38
C GLU A 241 -16.21 -2.23 -38.64
N MET A 242 -16.68 -1.00 -38.46
CA MET A 242 -16.99 -0.09 -39.58
C MET A 242 -15.75 0.29 -40.39
N THR A 243 -14.61 0.55 -39.74
CA THR A 243 -13.35 0.85 -40.43
C THR A 243 -12.83 -0.38 -41.20
N SER A 244 -12.96 -1.57 -40.63
CA SER A 244 -12.57 -2.82 -41.32
C SER A 244 -13.43 -3.05 -42.55
N ARG A 245 -14.75 -2.88 -42.44
CA ARG A 245 -15.67 -2.98 -43.58
C ARG A 245 -15.35 -1.94 -44.65
N TYR A 246 -15.13 -0.69 -44.28
CA TYR A 246 -14.76 0.37 -45.24
C TYR A 246 -13.50 0.00 -46.05
N ALA A 247 -12.47 -0.55 -45.39
CA ALA A 247 -11.25 -1.00 -46.07
C ALA A 247 -11.51 -2.16 -47.05
N GLN A 248 -12.36 -3.12 -46.68
CA GLN A 248 -12.76 -4.24 -47.55
C GLN A 248 -13.55 -3.77 -48.77
N GLU A 249 -14.50 -2.85 -48.58
CA GLU A 249 -15.29 -2.28 -49.68
C GLU A 249 -14.40 -1.51 -50.65
N MET A 250 -13.44 -0.71 -50.13
CA MET A 250 -12.46 0.00 -50.95
C MET A 250 -11.61 -0.95 -51.80
N GLN A 251 -11.08 -2.01 -51.18
CA GLN A 251 -10.31 -3.04 -51.90
C GLN A 251 -11.16 -3.72 -52.98
N THR A 252 -12.40 -4.07 -52.66
CA THR A 252 -13.33 -4.72 -53.60
C THR A 252 -13.61 -3.82 -54.81
N ILE A 253 -13.81 -2.52 -54.58
CA ILE A 253 -14.00 -1.55 -55.67
C ILE A 253 -12.75 -1.46 -56.55
N ASP A 254 -11.55 -1.41 -55.96
CA ASP A 254 -10.29 -1.36 -56.72
C ASP A 254 -10.10 -2.61 -57.59
N GLU A 255 -10.41 -3.79 -57.05
CA GLU A 255 -10.38 -5.06 -57.79
C GLU A 255 -11.35 -5.05 -58.98
N LEU A 256 -12.61 -4.64 -58.76
CA LEU A 256 -13.62 -4.54 -59.83
C LEU A 256 -13.23 -3.53 -60.92
N LEU A 257 -12.64 -2.39 -60.54
CA LEU A 257 -12.17 -1.39 -61.51
C LEU A 257 -10.99 -1.90 -62.33
N ASN A 258 -10.09 -2.68 -61.74
CA ASN A 258 -8.99 -3.31 -62.46
C ASN A 258 -9.49 -4.37 -63.44
N GLU A 259 -10.43 -5.23 -63.04
CA GLU A 259 -11.05 -6.23 -63.93
C GLU A 259 -11.75 -5.58 -65.13
N ARG A 260 -12.47 -4.47 -64.92
CA ARG A 260 -13.14 -3.74 -66.00
C ARG A 260 -12.17 -3.17 -67.05
N ASN A 261 -10.96 -2.80 -66.63
CA ASN A 261 -9.97 -2.13 -67.49
C ASN A 261 -8.97 -3.09 -68.15
N ALA A 262 -9.05 -4.38 -67.84
CA ALA A 262 -8.26 -5.45 -68.46
C ALA A 262 -8.88 -5.87 -69.81
#